data_AF-A0A7J8EWD1-F1
#
_entry.id   AF-A0A7J8EWD1-F1
#
_cell.length_a   1.000
_cell.length_b   1.000
_cell.length_c   1.000
_cell.angle_alpha   90.00
_cell.angle_beta   90.00
_cell.angle_gamma   90.00
#
_symmetry.space_group_name_H-M   'P 1'
#
loop_
_entity.id
_entity.type
_entity.pdbx_description
1 polymer ?
#
loop_
_entity_poly.entity_id
_entity_poly.type
_entity_poly.pdbx_seq_one_letter_code
_entity_poly.pdbx_strand_id
1 'polypeptide(L)'
;MTLPWRHLLRTLCLETSFPRMPKKCPSLSLGAFWTSGTKLSLHTKPRMPPCDFTPERYQSLAYSRVLDMHKKHFSPVQTAYFSEPLLLHQGHMEWLFDYQGNRYLDFFSGIVTVSVGHCHPKVNAVAQKQMGCLWHTSALFFHPQIHAYAEKLSALLPEPLKIIFLVNSGSEANDLAMMMARAHSNNMDVISFRGGYHGSSPYTLSLSNVGSYRMTLSSGTGCQSVSFEI
;
A
#
# COMPACT_ATOMS: atom_id res chain seq x y z
N MET A 1 36.32 31.92 -37.10
CA MET A 1 37.26 30.94 -37.68
C MET A 1 37.27 29.74 -36.75
N THR A 2 37.07 28.46 -37.10
CA THR A 2 36.57 27.71 -38.27
C THR A 2 36.82 26.23 -37.89
N LEU A 3 35.87 25.34 -38.17
CA LEU A 3 35.94 23.86 -38.07
C LEU A 3 37.16 23.26 -38.81
N PRO A 4 37.65 22.02 -38.52
CA PRO A 4 36.91 20.73 -38.57
C PRO A 4 37.19 19.80 -37.35
N TRP A 5 36.78 18.51 -37.25
CA TRP A 5 36.13 17.58 -38.20
C TRP A 5 34.98 16.75 -37.57
N ARG A 6 35.08 15.40 -37.57
CA ARG A 6 34.03 14.38 -37.30
C ARG A 6 34.66 13.07 -36.79
N HIS A 7 33.79 12.09 -36.48
CA HIS A 7 34.01 10.68 -36.09
C HIS A 7 34.18 10.45 -34.57
N LEU A 8 33.47 9.54 -33.88
CA LEU A 8 32.45 8.56 -34.28
C LEU A 8 31.21 8.62 -33.37
N LEU A 9 30.02 8.50 -33.96
CA LEU A 9 28.83 7.97 -33.27
C LEU A 9 28.45 6.65 -33.94
N ARG A 10 28.48 5.54 -33.20
CA ARG A 10 27.86 4.28 -33.59
C ARG A 10 26.75 3.96 -32.60
N THR A 11 25.52 4.24 -33.00
CA THR A 11 24.31 3.70 -32.38
C THR A 11 24.22 2.21 -32.67
N LEU A 12 24.18 1.37 -31.62
CA LEU A 12 23.59 0.03 -31.76
C LEU A 12 22.07 0.21 -31.75
N CYS A 13 21.49 0.32 -32.95
CA CYS A 13 20.05 0.14 -33.12
C CYS A 13 19.77 -1.35 -33.31
N LEU A 14 19.13 -1.99 -32.33
CA LEU A 14 18.60 -3.35 -32.47
C LEU A 14 17.25 -3.26 -33.17
N GLU A 15 17.23 -3.54 -34.47
CA GLU A 15 15.97 -3.69 -35.22
C GLU A 15 15.25 -4.97 -34.79
N THR A 16 14.23 -4.85 -33.94
CA THR A 16 13.23 -5.91 -33.74
C THR A 16 12.08 -5.72 -34.72
N SER A 17 12.13 -6.47 -35.82
CA SER A 17 11.12 -6.45 -36.89
C SER A 17 9.82 -7.16 -36.48
N PHE A 18 8.85 -6.40 -35.94
CA PHE A 18 7.47 -6.85 -35.80
C PHE A 18 6.63 -6.49 -37.04
N PRO A 19 5.80 -7.41 -37.58
CA PRO A 19 4.96 -7.12 -38.74
C PRO A 19 3.84 -6.14 -38.38
N ARG A 20 3.65 -5.11 -39.21
CA ARG A 20 2.56 -4.14 -39.05
C ARG A 20 1.17 -4.78 -39.23
N MET A 21 0.38 -4.73 -38.17
CA MET A 21 -1.09 -4.69 -38.17
C MET A 21 -1.72 -3.89 -39.32
N PRO A 22 -2.37 -4.42 -40.39
CA PRO A 22 -3.04 -3.56 -41.35
C PRO A 22 -4.33 -2.97 -40.75
N LYS A 23 -4.40 -1.64 -40.67
CA LYS A 23 -5.63 -0.90 -40.33
C LYS A 23 -6.64 -0.97 -41.48
N LYS A 24 -7.50 -1.98 -41.51
CA LYS A 24 -8.82 -2.01 -42.20
C LYS A 24 -9.59 -3.29 -41.87
N CYS A 25 -10.63 -3.19 -41.05
CA CYS A 25 -11.66 -4.22 -40.96
C CYS A 25 -12.78 -3.88 -41.96
N PRO A 26 -13.13 -4.77 -42.91
CA PRO A 26 -14.44 -4.72 -43.55
C PRO A 26 -15.51 -5.17 -42.55
N SER A 27 -16.73 -4.66 -42.69
CA SER A 27 -17.87 -5.06 -41.87
C SER A 27 -18.22 -6.54 -42.08
N LEU A 28 -18.00 -7.37 -41.07
CA LEU A 28 -18.43 -8.76 -41.04
C LEU A 28 -19.57 -8.95 -40.04
N SER A 29 -20.55 -9.76 -40.43
CA SER A 29 -21.86 -9.87 -39.81
C SER A 29 -21.83 -10.48 -38.40
N LEU A 30 -22.77 -10.02 -37.58
CA LEU A 30 -23.03 -10.53 -36.23
C LEU A 30 -23.54 -11.98 -36.34
N GLY A 31 -22.67 -12.98 -36.16
CA GLY A 31 -23.04 -14.38 -36.34
C GLY A 31 -22.05 -15.38 -35.75
N ALA A 32 -22.45 -15.99 -34.63
CA ALA A 32 -21.97 -17.28 -34.11
C ALA A 32 -20.45 -17.53 -34.02
N PHE A 33 -19.83 -17.22 -32.86
CA PHE A 33 -18.88 -18.14 -32.20
C PHE A 33 -18.62 -17.77 -30.72
N TRP A 34 -19.64 -17.93 -29.86
CA TRP A 34 -19.47 -17.94 -28.40
C TRP A 34 -20.22 -19.14 -27.81
N THR A 35 -19.62 -20.31 -27.92
CA THR A 35 -20.13 -21.53 -27.27
C THR A 35 -19.94 -21.44 -25.75
N SER A 36 -21.03 -21.10 -25.07
CA SER A 36 -21.33 -21.46 -23.67
C SER A 36 -20.12 -21.68 -22.75
N GLY A 37 -19.50 -20.58 -22.30
CA GLY A 37 -18.73 -20.62 -21.07
C GLY A 37 -19.66 -21.02 -19.93
N THR A 38 -19.48 -22.21 -19.36
CA THR A 38 -20.32 -22.74 -18.28
C THR A 38 -20.28 -21.76 -17.12
N LYS A 39 -21.39 -21.03 -16.89
CA LYS A 39 -21.53 -20.17 -15.70
C LYS A 39 -21.34 -21.08 -14.49
N LEU A 40 -20.19 -20.96 -13.81
CA LEU A 40 -19.97 -21.64 -12.53
C LEU A 40 -20.92 -21.02 -11.51
N SER A 41 -22.09 -21.64 -11.40
CA SER A 41 -23.22 -21.06 -10.71
C SER A 41 -23.05 -21.31 -9.21
N LEU A 42 -22.25 -20.47 -8.55
CA LEU A 42 -22.18 -20.37 -7.10
C LEU A 42 -23.52 -19.80 -6.57
N HIS A 43 -24.57 -20.63 -6.63
CA HIS A 43 -25.95 -20.31 -6.28
C HIS A 43 -26.22 -20.33 -4.77
N THR A 44 -25.17 -20.37 -3.95
CA THR A 44 -25.29 -20.22 -2.50
C THR A 44 -25.21 -18.73 -2.19
N LYS A 45 -26.32 -18.12 -1.73
CA LYS A 45 -26.27 -16.77 -1.14
C LYS A 45 -25.19 -16.77 -0.05
N PRO A 46 -24.24 -15.81 -0.04
CA PRO A 46 -23.19 -15.77 0.97
C PRO A 46 -23.85 -15.70 2.36
N ARG A 47 -23.48 -16.63 3.24
CA ARG A 47 -23.88 -16.65 4.64
C ARG A 47 -22.74 -16.10 5.47
N MET A 48 -23.04 -15.27 6.46
CA MET A 48 -22.02 -14.78 7.38
C MET A 48 -21.42 -15.98 8.15
N PRO A 49 -20.09 -16.15 8.20
CA PRO A 49 -19.46 -17.18 9.01
C PRO A 49 -19.89 -17.09 10.50
N PRO A 50 -19.83 -18.21 11.25
CA PRO A 50 -20.02 -18.19 12.70
C PRO A 50 -18.94 -17.32 13.37
N CYS A 51 -19.24 -16.82 14.56
CA CYS A 51 -18.32 -16.06 15.38
C CYS A 51 -18.74 -16.25 16.84
N ASP A 52 -17.83 -16.78 17.65
CA ASP A 52 -18.09 -17.08 19.07
C ASP A 52 -17.75 -15.89 19.99
N PHE A 53 -17.32 -14.76 19.40
CA PHE A 53 -17.02 -13.52 20.11
C PHE A 53 -18.28 -12.65 20.24
N THR A 54 -18.62 -12.29 21.47
CA THR A 54 -19.68 -11.32 21.77
C THR A 54 -19.05 -9.95 22.03
N PRO A 55 -19.39 -8.89 21.27
CA PRO A 55 -18.85 -7.57 21.49
C PRO A 55 -19.39 -6.94 22.78
N GLU A 56 -18.61 -6.04 23.36
CA GLU A 56 -19.04 -5.19 24.46
C GLU A 56 -20.08 -4.18 23.97
N ARG A 57 -21.03 -3.79 24.84
CA ARG A 57 -21.96 -2.72 24.50
C ARG A 57 -21.22 -1.40 24.40
N TYR A 58 -21.37 -0.70 23.27
CA TYR A 58 -20.86 0.66 23.09
C TYR A 58 -21.39 1.63 24.16
N GLN A 59 -20.46 2.30 24.85
CA GLN A 59 -20.72 3.21 25.99
C GLN A 59 -20.08 4.60 25.82
N SER A 60 -19.64 4.95 24.60
CA SER A 60 -18.95 6.22 24.31
C SER A 60 -19.85 7.23 23.60
N LEU A 61 -19.27 8.28 23.02
CA LEU A 61 -19.94 9.42 22.39
C LEU A 61 -21.04 9.01 21.40
N ALA A 62 -22.19 9.69 21.45
CA ALA A 62 -23.25 9.49 20.48
C ALA A 62 -22.77 9.73 19.03
N TYR A 63 -23.23 8.90 18.10
CA TYR A 63 -22.81 8.92 16.69
C TYR A 63 -22.87 10.31 16.04
N SER A 64 -23.98 11.04 16.24
CA SER A 64 -24.14 12.42 15.76
C SER A 64 -23.07 13.36 16.31
N ARG A 65 -22.67 13.22 17.58
CA ARG A 65 -21.61 14.02 18.19
C ARG A 65 -20.24 13.71 17.59
N VAL A 66 -19.95 12.46 17.25
CA VAL A 66 -18.70 12.07 16.57
C VAL A 66 -18.63 12.72 15.18
N LEU A 67 -19.70 12.65 14.38
CA LEU A 67 -19.75 13.31 13.07
C LEU A 67 -19.59 14.83 13.16
N ASP A 68 -20.21 15.45 14.17
CA ASP A 68 -20.10 16.88 14.44
C ASP A 68 -18.67 17.30 14.79
N MET A 69 -17.98 16.50 15.61
CA MET A 69 -16.58 16.73 15.98
C MET A 69 -15.65 16.53 14.77
N HIS A 70 -15.91 15.51 13.92
CA HIS A 70 -15.17 15.30 12.68
C HIS A 70 -15.22 16.54 11.79
N LYS A 71 -16.43 17.03 11.48
CA LYS A 71 -16.65 18.22 10.64
C LYS A 71 -16.02 19.51 11.19
N LYS A 72 -15.89 19.64 12.52
CA LYS A 72 -15.42 20.86 13.19
C LYS A 72 -13.91 20.87 13.46
N HIS A 73 -13.27 19.70 13.56
CA HIS A 73 -11.91 19.59 14.10
C HIS A 73 -10.93 18.77 13.24
N PHE A 74 -11.41 18.06 12.21
CA PHE A 74 -10.56 17.25 11.33
C PHE A 74 -10.46 17.84 9.92
N SER A 75 -9.36 17.50 9.23
CA SER A 75 -9.13 17.97 7.86
C SER A 75 -10.19 17.42 6.89
N PRO A 76 -10.72 18.23 5.96
CA PRO A 76 -11.68 17.76 4.96
C PRO A 76 -11.09 16.73 3.98
N VAL A 77 -9.76 16.54 3.97
CA VAL A 77 -9.08 15.47 3.21
C VAL A 77 -9.36 14.10 3.82
N GLN A 78 -9.63 14.01 5.13
CA GLN A 78 -9.97 12.77 5.82
C GLN A 78 -11.47 12.48 5.67
N THR A 79 -11.82 11.90 4.52
CA THR A 79 -13.20 11.53 4.17
C THR A 79 -13.52 10.09 4.57
N ALA A 80 -14.79 9.80 4.81
CA ALA A 80 -15.27 8.44 5.00
C ALA A 80 -15.46 7.73 3.65
N TYR A 81 -15.16 6.43 3.60
CA TYR A 81 -15.37 5.59 2.40
C TYR A 81 -16.85 5.37 2.05
N PHE A 82 -17.75 5.52 3.02
CA PHE A 82 -19.19 5.29 2.89
C PHE A 82 -19.96 6.59 3.08
N SER A 83 -21.10 6.73 2.39
CA SER A 83 -22.01 7.89 2.52
C SER A 83 -22.55 8.06 3.94
N GLU A 84 -22.77 6.93 4.63
CA GLU A 84 -22.99 6.87 6.07
C GLU A 84 -21.70 6.32 6.72
N PRO A 85 -20.92 7.16 7.43
CA PRO A 85 -19.66 6.71 8.03
C PRO A 85 -19.85 5.57 9.05
N LEU A 86 -19.13 4.46 8.88
CA LEU A 86 -19.13 3.36 9.85
C LEU A 86 -18.40 3.77 11.13
N LEU A 87 -19.15 3.98 12.22
CA LEU A 87 -18.57 4.16 13.56
C LEU A 87 -18.32 2.78 14.20
N LEU A 88 -17.14 2.24 13.89
CA LEU A 88 -16.60 1.02 14.51
C LEU A 88 -16.17 1.30 15.95
N HIS A 89 -16.44 0.36 16.87
CA HIS A 89 -16.03 0.49 18.27
C HIS A 89 -15.13 -0.65 18.79
N GLN A 90 -15.20 -1.83 18.17
CA GLN A 90 -14.43 -3.00 18.61
C GLN A 90 -14.09 -3.88 17.40
N GLY A 91 -12.95 -4.57 17.49
CA GLY A 91 -12.53 -5.58 16.53
C GLY A 91 -11.98 -6.79 17.25
N HIS A 92 -12.19 -7.97 16.67
CA HIS A 92 -11.69 -9.25 17.17
C HIS A 92 -11.41 -10.20 16.02
N MET A 93 -10.15 -10.57 15.82
CA MET A 93 -9.67 -11.37 14.70
C MET A 93 -10.14 -10.77 13.36
N GLU A 94 -10.79 -11.53 12.48
CA GLU A 94 -11.35 -11.06 11.21
C GLU A 94 -12.62 -10.19 11.34
N TRP A 95 -13.12 -9.95 12.56
CA TRP A 95 -14.39 -9.26 12.82
C TRP A 95 -14.23 -7.82 13.27
N LEU A 96 -15.14 -6.98 12.81
CA LEU A 96 -15.37 -5.61 13.26
C LEU A 96 -16.82 -5.45 13.73
N PHE A 97 -17.02 -4.58 14.72
CA PHE A 97 -18.32 -4.29 15.32
C PHE A 97 -18.57 -2.78 15.37
N ASP A 98 -19.76 -2.34 14.96
CA ASP A 98 -20.17 -0.94 15.03
C ASP A 98 -20.85 -0.57 16.36
N TYR A 99 -21.04 0.73 16.59
CA TYR A 99 -21.66 1.27 17.80
C TYR A 99 -23.10 0.78 18.07
N GLN A 100 -23.77 0.14 17.10
CA GLN A 100 -25.11 -0.45 17.25
C GLN A 100 -25.03 -1.96 17.59
N GLY A 101 -23.85 -2.58 17.47
CA GLY A 101 -23.63 -4.01 17.63
C GLY A 101 -23.69 -4.81 16.32
N ASN A 102 -23.75 -4.16 15.15
CA ASN A 102 -23.69 -4.84 13.86
C ASN A 102 -22.28 -5.42 13.65
N ARG A 103 -22.21 -6.66 13.13
CA ARG A 103 -20.96 -7.40 12.86
C ARG A 103 -20.58 -7.37 11.38
N TYR A 104 -19.31 -7.12 11.10
CA TYR A 104 -18.72 -7.04 9.77
C TYR A 104 -17.52 -7.99 9.66
N LEU A 105 -17.40 -8.69 8.53
CA LEU A 105 -16.19 -9.43 8.16
C LEU A 105 -15.23 -8.48 7.44
N ASP A 106 -14.01 -8.31 7.96
CA ASP A 106 -13.09 -7.29 7.47
C ASP A 106 -12.21 -7.76 6.29
N PHE A 107 -12.70 -7.53 5.08
CA PHE A 107 -11.90 -7.70 3.84
C PHE A 107 -11.08 -6.46 3.45
N PHE A 108 -11.05 -5.40 4.25
CA PHE A 108 -10.23 -4.20 4.00
C PHE A 108 -8.97 -4.18 4.89
N SER A 109 -9.05 -4.76 6.09
CA SER A 109 -7.95 -4.98 7.03
C SER A 109 -7.19 -3.68 7.34
N GLY A 110 -7.93 -2.62 7.69
CA GLY A 110 -7.40 -1.26 7.70
C GLY A 110 -7.22 -0.75 6.26
N ILE A 111 -5.99 -0.47 5.85
CA ILE A 111 -5.65 -0.32 4.42
C ILE A 111 -4.64 -1.43 4.09
N VAL A 112 -5.10 -2.68 4.15
CA VAL A 112 -4.28 -3.90 3.98
C VAL A 112 -3.11 -3.96 4.99
N THR A 113 -3.31 -3.47 6.22
CA THR A 113 -2.30 -3.40 7.29
C THR A 113 -2.53 -4.38 8.44
N VAL A 114 -3.77 -4.87 8.64
CA VAL A 114 -4.14 -5.76 9.75
C VAL A 114 -3.99 -7.23 9.35
N SER A 115 -2.75 -7.68 9.15
CA SER A 115 -2.45 -9.00 8.56
C SER A 115 -2.76 -10.22 9.46
N VAL A 116 -2.98 -10.01 10.76
CA VAL A 116 -3.25 -11.09 11.74
C VAL A 116 -4.61 -10.91 12.45
N GLY A 117 -5.48 -10.07 11.92
CA GLY A 117 -6.76 -9.72 12.55
C GLY A 117 -6.64 -8.73 13.72
N HIS A 118 -7.77 -8.14 14.06
CA HIS A 118 -7.91 -7.13 15.11
C HIS A 118 -7.74 -7.73 16.50
N CYS A 119 -7.04 -7.02 17.40
CA CYS A 119 -6.90 -7.40 18.81
C CYS A 119 -6.41 -8.86 19.05
N HIS A 120 -5.66 -9.45 18.10
CA HIS A 120 -5.27 -10.87 18.14
C HIS A 120 -4.69 -11.25 19.51
N PRO A 121 -5.28 -12.22 20.26
CA PRO A 121 -4.99 -12.43 21.69
C PRO A 121 -3.50 -12.58 22.02
N LYS A 122 -2.76 -13.37 21.22
CA LYS A 122 -1.29 -13.55 21.36
C LYS A 122 -0.50 -12.24 21.21
N VAL A 123 -0.87 -11.38 20.27
CA VAL A 123 -0.18 -10.10 20.02
C VAL A 123 -0.51 -9.11 21.13
N ASN A 124 -1.80 -8.98 21.47
CA ASN A 124 -2.27 -8.08 22.51
C ASN A 124 -1.63 -8.40 23.88
N ALA A 125 -1.63 -9.68 24.28
CA ALA A 125 -1.02 -10.09 25.56
C ALA A 125 0.50 -9.79 25.63
N VAL A 126 1.24 -10.00 24.54
CA VAL A 126 2.68 -9.69 24.48
C VAL A 126 2.92 -8.17 24.48
N ALA A 127 2.12 -7.41 23.74
CA ALA A 127 2.20 -5.95 23.71
C ALA A 127 1.89 -5.34 25.09
N GLN A 128 0.81 -5.77 25.75
CA GLN A 128 0.46 -5.35 27.11
C GLN A 128 1.58 -5.66 28.12
N LYS A 129 2.15 -6.88 28.07
CA LYS A 129 3.29 -7.26 28.92
C LYS A 129 4.51 -6.36 28.66
N GLN A 130 4.81 -6.02 27.41
CA GLN A 130 5.92 -5.14 27.07
C GLN A 130 5.67 -3.70 27.55
N MET A 131 4.47 -3.15 27.34
CA MET A 131 4.10 -1.80 27.79
C MET A 131 4.15 -1.67 29.32
N GLY A 132 3.77 -2.72 30.06
CA GLY A 132 3.91 -2.79 31.51
C GLY A 132 5.35 -2.98 32.04
N CYS A 133 6.34 -3.11 31.15
CA CYS A 133 7.74 -3.33 31.49
C CYS A 133 8.66 -2.20 30.98
N LEU A 134 8.59 -1.89 29.69
CA LEU A 134 9.38 -0.85 29.03
C LEU A 134 8.68 -0.45 27.71
N TRP A 135 8.13 0.76 27.65
CA TRP A 135 7.47 1.28 26.44
C TRP A 135 8.50 1.70 25.38
N HIS A 136 9.31 2.74 25.66
CA HIS A 136 10.13 3.38 24.65
C HIS A 136 11.53 3.72 25.18
N THR A 137 12.54 3.43 24.35
CA THR A 137 13.90 3.95 24.45
C THR A 137 14.36 4.40 23.07
N SER A 138 15.29 5.35 23.01
CA SER A 138 15.98 5.64 21.74
C SER A 138 16.92 4.49 21.36
N ALA A 139 17.33 4.42 20.09
CA ALA A 139 18.29 3.43 19.60
C ALA A 139 19.69 3.50 20.23
N LEU A 140 19.95 4.48 21.11
CA LEU A 140 21.17 4.59 21.91
C LEU A 140 21.17 3.65 23.13
N PHE A 141 20.01 3.10 23.50
CA PHE A 141 19.86 2.14 24.60
C PHE A 141 19.35 0.81 24.07
N PHE A 142 20.01 -0.29 24.46
CA PHE A 142 19.73 -1.61 23.91
C PHE A 142 18.77 -2.41 24.79
N HIS A 143 17.89 -3.16 24.13
CA HIS A 143 16.99 -4.13 24.76
C HIS A 143 16.83 -5.34 23.82
N PRO A 144 16.76 -6.58 24.33
CA PRO A 144 16.92 -7.78 23.50
C PRO A 144 15.81 -7.99 22.44
N GLN A 145 14.61 -7.44 22.65
CA GLN A 145 13.43 -7.68 21.82
C GLN A 145 13.64 -7.23 20.37
N ILE A 146 14.26 -6.07 20.14
CA ILE A 146 14.46 -5.55 18.78
C ILE A 146 15.55 -6.31 18.01
N HIS A 147 16.60 -6.76 18.70
CA HIS A 147 17.67 -7.57 18.11
C HIS A 147 17.16 -8.97 17.75
N ALA A 148 16.41 -9.63 18.65
CA ALA A 148 15.78 -10.93 18.39
C ALA A 148 14.69 -10.87 17.30
N TYR A 149 14.10 -9.69 17.06
CA TYR A 149 13.21 -9.47 15.91
C TYR A 149 14.01 -9.30 14.61
N ALA A 150 15.08 -8.51 14.61
CA ALA A 150 15.94 -8.31 13.44
C ALA A 150 16.59 -9.63 12.96
N GLU A 151 17.06 -10.48 13.88
CA GLU A 151 17.58 -11.82 13.56
C GLU A 151 16.53 -12.67 12.84
N LYS A 152 15.32 -12.79 13.41
CA LYS A 152 14.20 -13.54 12.82
C LYS A 152 13.75 -12.97 11.48
N LEU A 153 13.79 -11.66 11.31
CA LEU A 153 13.43 -11.01 10.04
C LEU A 153 14.50 -11.29 8.97
N SER A 154 15.79 -11.16 9.31
CA SER A 154 16.89 -11.43 8.37
C SER A 154 16.91 -12.88 7.90
N ALA A 155 16.54 -13.84 8.75
CA ALA A 155 16.42 -15.25 8.40
C ALA A 155 15.30 -15.57 7.40
N LEU A 156 14.40 -14.62 7.11
CA LEU A 156 13.36 -14.74 6.08
C LEU A 156 13.74 -14.07 4.75
N LEU A 157 14.86 -13.35 4.70
CA LEU A 157 15.30 -12.65 3.50
C LEU A 157 16.20 -13.56 2.63
N PRO A 158 16.20 -13.39 1.29
CA PRO A 158 17.12 -14.10 0.42
C PRO A 158 18.56 -13.61 0.63
N GLU A 159 19.52 -14.52 0.59
CA GLU A 159 20.95 -14.18 0.54
C GLU A 159 21.24 -13.20 -0.63
N PRO A 160 22.08 -12.16 -0.44
CA PRO A 160 22.91 -11.86 0.73
C PRO A 160 22.28 -10.87 1.74
N LEU A 161 20.95 -10.67 1.73
CA LEU A 161 20.29 -9.62 2.51
C LEU A 161 20.24 -9.95 4.01
N LYS A 162 21.07 -9.27 4.81
CA LYS A 162 21.22 -9.54 6.26
C LYS A 162 21.07 -8.33 7.18
N ILE A 163 21.17 -7.12 6.64
CA ILE A 163 21.15 -5.88 7.43
C ILE A 163 19.74 -5.29 7.42
N ILE A 164 19.18 -5.07 8.61
CA ILE A 164 17.84 -4.50 8.81
C ILE A 164 17.97 -3.09 9.36
N PHE A 165 17.32 -2.12 8.71
CA PHE A 165 17.07 -0.79 9.27
C PHE A 165 15.56 -0.66 9.52
N LEU A 166 15.16 -0.32 10.74
CA LEU A 166 13.75 -0.19 11.12
C LEU A 166 13.32 1.28 11.15
N VAL A 167 12.10 1.52 10.68
CA VAL A 167 11.44 2.83 10.55
C VAL A 167 9.95 2.70 10.88
N ASN A 168 9.24 3.80 11.05
CA ASN A 168 7.86 3.82 11.55
C ASN A 168 6.80 3.72 10.44
N SER A 169 7.17 3.92 9.17
CA SER A 169 6.23 3.88 8.04
C SER A 169 6.85 3.39 6.73
N GLY A 170 6.00 2.95 5.80
CA GLY A 170 6.44 2.61 4.43
C GLY A 170 7.00 3.81 3.65
N SER A 171 6.53 5.04 3.95
CA SER A 171 7.10 6.27 3.38
C SER A 171 8.54 6.47 3.83
N GLU A 172 8.82 6.35 5.13
CA GLU A 172 10.19 6.45 5.68
C GLU A 172 11.09 5.33 5.13
N ALA A 173 10.56 4.13 4.93
CA ALA A 173 11.32 3.00 4.38
C ALA A 173 11.74 3.26 2.93
N ASN A 174 10.84 3.80 2.10
CA ASN A 174 11.13 4.14 0.71
C ASN A 174 12.02 5.39 0.59
N ASP A 175 11.89 6.37 1.50
CA ASP A 175 12.80 7.53 1.58
C ASP A 175 14.24 7.07 1.87
N LEU A 176 14.41 6.20 2.87
CA LEU A 176 15.71 5.62 3.20
C LEU A 176 16.26 4.76 2.05
N ALA A 177 15.44 3.88 1.46
CA ALA A 177 15.85 3.04 0.34
C ALA A 177 16.32 3.89 -0.87
N MET A 178 15.60 4.97 -1.18
CA MET A 178 15.98 5.89 -2.24
C MET A 178 17.28 6.65 -1.90
N MET A 179 17.45 7.11 -0.65
CA MET A 179 18.71 7.73 -0.21
C MET A 179 19.90 6.76 -0.35
N MET A 180 19.74 5.51 0.09
CA MET A 180 20.78 4.48 -0.01
C MET A 180 21.11 4.12 -1.47
N ALA A 181 20.10 3.98 -2.33
CA ALA A 181 20.30 3.70 -3.76
C ALA A 181 21.05 4.84 -4.46
N ARG A 182 20.73 6.10 -4.15
CA ARG A 182 21.42 7.30 -4.66
C ARG A 182 22.86 7.37 -4.17
N ALA A 183 23.09 7.16 -2.88
CA ALA A 183 24.43 7.15 -2.29
C ALA A 183 25.32 6.03 -2.86
N HIS A 184 24.76 4.86 -3.17
CA HIS A 184 25.49 3.74 -3.76
C HIS A 184 25.79 3.93 -5.26
N SER A 185 24.82 4.41 -6.04
CA SER A 185 24.95 4.54 -7.50
C SER A 185 25.52 5.88 -7.98
N ASN A 186 25.54 6.89 -7.11
CA ASN A 186 25.77 8.30 -7.45
C ASN A 186 24.86 8.83 -8.57
N ASN A 187 23.70 8.18 -8.79
CA ASN A 187 22.66 8.64 -9.72
C ASN A 187 21.45 9.14 -8.92
N MET A 188 20.90 10.29 -9.32
CA MET A 188 19.71 10.89 -8.69
C MET A 188 18.41 10.37 -9.29
N ASP A 189 18.42 9.86 -10.52
CA ASP A 189 17.19 9.53 -11.25
C ASP A 189 16.55 8.23 -10.75
N VAL A 190 15.23 8.25 -10.59
CA VAL A 190 14.44 7.09 -10.13
C VAL A 190 13.22 6.89 -11.03
N ILE A 191 13.04 5.66 -11.51
CA ILE A 191 11.89 5.25 -12.32
C ILE A 191 10.89 4.54 -11.41
N SER A 192 9.61 4.91 -11.48
CA SER A 192 8.51 4.17 -10.85
C SER A 192 7.39 3.87 -11.85
N PHE A 193 6.57 2.86 -11.54
CA PHE A 193 5.53 2.39 -12.45
C PHE A 193 4.20 3.15 -12.26
N ARG A 194 3.48 3.35 -13.37
CA ARG A 194 2.09 3.80 -13.35
C ARG A 194 1.24 2.82 -12.52
N GLY A 195 0.43 3.35 -11.60
CA GLY A 195 -0.35 2.54 -10.65
C GLY A 195 0.39 2.17 -9.37
N GLY A 196 1.69 2.45 -9.25
CA GLY A 196 2.45 2.26 -8.01
C GLY A 196 2.07 3.28 -6.92
N TYR A 197 2.08 2.83 -5.67
CA TYR A 197 1.98 3.67 -4.47
C TYR A 197 3.20 3.42 -3.60
N HIS A 198 3.96 4.46 -3.29
CA HIS A 198 5.23 4.38 -2.56
C HIS A 198 5.25 5.21 -1.28
N GLY A 199 4.14 5.86 -0.93
CA GLY A 199 4.01 6.69 0.26
C GLY A 199 3.57 8.11 -0.04
N SER A 200 3.65 8.94 0.99
CA SER A 200 3.14 10.32 1.03
C SER A 200 4.16 11.34 1.57
N SER A 201 5.45 10.99 1.67
CA SER A 201 6.51 11.95 1.99
C SER A 201 6.82 12.83 0.77
N PRO A 202 7.45 14.01 0.93
CA PRO A 202 7.87 14.87 -0.20
C PRO A 202 8.79 14.20 -1.22
N TYR A 203 9.42 13.08 -0.84
CA TYR A 203 10.25 12.25 -1.70
C TYR A 203 9.42 11.16 -2.39
N THR A 204 8.65 10.37 -1.64
CA THR A 204 7.83 9.26 -2.18
C THR A 204 6.60 9.68 -2.97
N LEU A 205 6.04 10.88 -2.74
CA LEU A 205 4.90 11.40 -3.51
C LEU A 205 5.18 11.43 -5.02
N SER A 206 6.42 11.72 -5.40
CA SER A 206 6.90 11.73 -6.78
C SER A 206 6.93 10.34 -7.45
N LEU A 207 7.04 9.30 -6.63
CA LEU A 207 7.05 7.90 -7.06
C LEU A 207 5.63 7.33 -7.11
N SER A 208 4.71 7.85 -6.28
CA SER A 208 3.29 7.45 -6.20
C SER A 208 2.50 7.92 -7.43
N ASN A 209 2.26 7.00 -8.38
CA ASN A 209 1.60 7.27 -9.66
C ASN A 209 0.20 6.59 -9.76
N VAL A 210 -0.58 6.59 -8.67
CA VAL A 210 -1.92 5.98 -8.60
C VAL A 210 -3.03 6.97 -8.26
N GLY A 211 -4.07 7.01 -9.10
CA GLY A 211 -5.35 7.67 -8.84
C GLY A 211 -5.25 9.08 -8.24
N SER A 212 -6.04 9.31 -7.18
CA SER A 212 -6.06 10.54 -6.38
C SER A 212 -4.84 10.75 -5.48
N TYR A 213 -3.98 9.74 -5.31
CA TYR A 213 -2.74 9.84 -4.53
C TYR A 213 -1.56 10.39 -5.35
N ARG A 214 -1.71 10.48 -6.67
CA ARG A 214 -0.73 11.15 -7.55
C ARG A 214 -0.87 12.67 -7.41
N MET A 215 0.06 13.28 -6.69
CA MET A 215 0.11 14.74 -6.53
C MET A 215 0.94 15.40 -7.63
N THR A 216 0.36 16.37 -8.34
CA THR A 216 1.06 17.17 -9.37
C THR A 216 1.91 18.29 -8.76
N LEU A 217 2.63 17.99 -7.67
CA LEU A 217 3.56 18.90 -7.02
C LEU A 217 4.98 18.61 -7.50
N SER A 218 5.77 19.66 -7.72
CA SER A 218 7.22 19.57 -7.97
C SER A 218 7.94 19.08 -6.70
N SER A 219 7.87 17.77 -6.50
CA SER A 219 8.35 17.02 -5.34
C SER A 219 9.18 15.84 -5.87
N GLY A 220 10.22 15.44 -5.14
CA GLY A 220 11.21 14.44 -5.62
C GLY A 220 12.18 14.94 -6.68
N THR A 221 13.35 15.43 -6.26
CA THR A 221 14.51 15.63 -7.15
C THR A 221 14.83 14.33 -7.91
N GLY A 222 15.03 14.37 -9.23
CA GLY A 222 15.35 13.18 -10.04
C GLY A 222 14.17 12.22 -10.30
N CYS A 223 12.96 12.57 -9.89
CA CYS A 223 11.78 11.73 -10.10
C CYS A 223 10.89 12.36 -11.17
N GLN A 224 10.69 11.68 -12.30
CA GLN A 224 9.84 12.15 -13.39
C GLN A 224 8.79 11.10 -13.75
N SER A 225 7.50 11.47 -13.68
CA SER A 225 6.40 10.64 -14.18
C SER A 225 6.40 10.60 -15.71
N VAL A 226 7.22 9.74 -16.31
CA VAL A 226 7.20 9.45 -17.74
C VAL A 226 6.09 8.45 -18.08
N SER A 227 5.35 8.70 -19.17
CA SER A 227 4.38 7.74 -19.71
C SER A 227 4.98 7.10 -20.95
N PHE A 228 5.35 5.82 -20.85
CA PHE A 228 5.72 5.01 -21.99
C PHE A 228 4.45 4.40 -22.60
N GLU A 229 4.15 4.76 -23.85
CA GLU A 229 3.26 3.95 -24.70
C GLU A 229 4.08 2.77 -25.24
N ILE A 230 3.59 1.55 -25.03
CA ILE A 230 4.18 0.27 -25.45
C ILE A 230 3.27 -0.33 -26.52
#